data_AF-A0A7J4MX16-F1
#
_entry.id   AF-A0A7J4MX16-F1
#
_cell.length_a   1.000
_cell.length_b   1.000
_cell.length_c   1.000
_cell.angle_alpha   90.00
_cell.angle_beta   90.00
_cell.angle_gamma   90.00
#
_symmetry.space_group_name_H-M   'P 1'
#
loop_
_entity.id
_entity.type
_entity.pdbx_description
1 polymer ?
#
loop_
_entity_poly.entity_id
_entity_poly.type
_entity_poly.pdbx_seq_one_letter_code
_entity_poly.pdbx_strand_id
1 'polypeptide(L)'
;TFASEELTSSSELEDRPAVQVGDPFTKKMVMEASFEIMDEIEVSGVKDLGGGGLTCCISELVAKCDNGARVSLEAIPLREEGMTPYEIMLSESQERMIFVMAPDDVEAAMEICRKYELPAAVIGEVTDTGRMIVESEGEGIAGLPAKLLADPPVGEREARKAQRPEGQGGGKHRPL
;
A
#
# COMPACT_ATOMS: atom_id res chain seq x y z
N THR A 1 5.17 4.70 -13.04
CA THR A 1 4.95 3.34 -12.52
C THR A 1 4.17 2.57 -13.55
N PHE A 2 4.37 1.25 -13.62
CA PHE A 2 3.86 0.36 -14.66
C PHE A 2 2.38 0.59 -15.04
N ALA A 3 1.49 0.83 -14.06
CA ALA A 3 0.07 1.11 -14.30
C ALA A 3 -0.23 2.44 -15.03
N SER A 4 0.77 3.29 -15.27
CA SER A 4 0.65 4.60 -15.92
C SER A 4 1.47 4.73 -17.22
N GLU A 5 2.12 3.66 -17.69
CA GLU A 5 2.93 3.65 -18.92
C GLU A 5 2.24 2.91 -20.08
N GLU A 6 2.53 3.29 -21.33
CA GLU A 6 2.02 2.60 -22.53
C GLU A 6 2.79 1.30 -22.77
N LEU A 7 2.06 0.19 -22.92
CA LEU A 7 2.63 -1.14 -23.21
C LEU A 7 3.26 -1.17 -24.62
N THR A 8 4.57 -1.40 -24.70
CA THR A 8 5.33 -1.61 -25.94
C THR A 8 5.67 -3.10 -26.16
N SER A 9 6.28 -3.46 -27.28
CA SER A 9 6.71 -4.85 -27.53
C SER A 9 7.93 -5.30 -26.70
N SER A 10 8.62 -4.37 -26.02
CA SER A 10 9.74 -4.68 -25.11
C SER A 10 9.30 -4.93 -23.66
N SER A 11 8.05 -4.60 -23.32
CA SER A 11 7.51 -4.68 -21.95
C SER A 11 7.26 -6.12 -21.45
N GLU A 12 7.18 -7.13 -22.34
CA GLU A 12 6.94 -8.54 -21.94
C GLU A 12 8.01 -9.14 -21.02
N LEU A 13 9.26 -8.64 -21.05
CA LEU A 13 10.37 -9.16 -20.24
C LEU A 13 10.65 -8.29 -19.00
N GLU A 14 10.46 -6.97 -19.11
CA GLU A 14 10.71 -6.01 -18.01
C GLU A 14 9.55 -5.98 -17.01
N ASP A 15 8.32 -6.30 -17.42
CA ASP A 15 7.11 -6.20 -16.57
C ASP A 15 6.68 -7.50 -15.91
N ARG A 16 7.48 -8.57 -16.04
CA ARG A 16 7.23 -9.84 -15.33
C ARG A 16 7.06 -9.67 -13.81
N PRO A 17 7.81 -8.79 -13.11
CA PRO A 17 7.60 -8.51 -11.68
C PRO A 17 6.28 -7.76 -11.40
N ALA A 18 5.69 -7.09 -12.39
CA ALA A 18 4.44 -6.34 -12.24
C ALA A 18 3.18 -7.22 -12.33
N VAL A 19 3.34 -8.51 -12.68
CA VAL A 19 2.25 -9.49 -12.67
C VAL A 19 1.94 -9.86 -11.22
N GLN A 20 0.99 -9.15 -10.61
CA GLN A 20 0.48 -9.48 -9.30
C GLN A 20 -0.36 -10.77 -9.37
N VAL A 21 0.16 -11.86 -8.79
CA VAL A 21 -0.61 -13.09 -8.58
C VAL A 21 -1.17 -13.06 -7.16
N GLY A 22 -2.45 -12.71 -7.04
CA GLY A 22 -3.14 -12.77 -5.75
C GLY A 22 -3.51 -14.20 -5.35
N ASP A 23 -3.57 -14.45 -4.05
CA ASP A 23 -4.09 -15.68 -3.46
C ASP A 23 -5.50 -15.45 -2.89
N PRO A 24 -6.56 -15.94 -3.57
CA PRO A 24 -7.93 -15.74 -3.11
C PRO A 24 -8.23 -16.44 -1.78
N PHE A 25 -7.50 -17.51 -1.41
CA PHE A 25 -7.69 -18.20 -0.14
C PHE A 25 -7.15 -17.38 1.02
N THR A 26 -5.90 -16.91 0.89
CA THR A 26 -5.30 -15.98 1.87
C THR A 26 -6.14 -14.70 1.96
N LYS A 27 -6.65 -14.16 0.84
CA LYS A 27 -7.55 -12.99 0.87
C LYS A 27 -8.81 -13.24 1.71
N LYS A 28 -9.44 -14.41 1.59
CA LYS A 28 -10.61 -14.76 2.40
C LYS A 28 -10.25 -14.83 3.89
N MET A 29 -9.11 -15.44 4.23
CA MET A 29 -8.63 -15.54 5.61
C MET A 29 -8.36 -14.15 6.20
N VAL A 30 -7.65 -13.29 5.48
CA VAL A 30 -7.39 -11.89 5.88
C VAL A 30 -8.69 -11.14 6.10
N MET A 31 -9.69 -11.32 5.21
CA MET A 31 -10.98 -10.66 5.35
C MET A 31 -11.74 -11.11 6.61
N GLU A 32 -11.81 -12.41 6.90
CA GLU A 32 -12.46 -12.92 8.10
C GLU A 32 -11.75 -12.47 9.37
N ALA A 33 -10.41 -12.57 9.42
CA ALA A 33 -9.62 -12.08 10.55
C ALA A 33 -9.81 -10.56 10.75
N SER A 34 -9.89 -9.79 9.67
CA SER A 34 -10.13 -8.34 9.75
C SER A 34 -11.49 -8.02 10.36
N PHE A 35 -12.54 -8.76 9.98
CA PHE A 35 -13.87 -8.56 10.58
C PHE A 35 -13.88 -8.92 12.06
N GLU A 36 -13.27 -10.04 12.45
CA GLU A 36 -13.18 -10.43 13.86
C GLU A 36 -12.39 -9.41 14.70
N ILE A 37 -11.26 -8.91 14.18
CA ILE A 37 -10.50 -7.83 14.83
C ILE A 37 -11.38 -6.59 15.02
N MET A 38 -12.12 -6.17 13.98
CA MET A 38 -12.96 -4.96 14.07
C MET A 38 -14.19 -5.13 14.98
N ASP A 39 -14.66 -6.36 15.19
CA ASP A 39 -15.78 -6.66 16.07
C ASP A 39 -15.34 -6.75 17.55
N GLU A 40 -14.12 -7.22 17.81
CA GLU A 40 -13.62 -7.50 19.17
C GLU A 40 -12.68 -6.42 19.73
N ILE A 41 -12.01 -5.65 18.87
CA ILE A 41 -10.93 -4.73 19.24
C ILE A 41 -11.25 -3.31 18.79
N GLU A 42 -10.92 -2.33 19.63
CA GLU A 42 -11.02 -0.91 19.28
C GLU A 42 -9.89 -0.52 18.31
N VAL A 43 -10.20 -0.55 17.01
CA VAL A 43 -9.26 -0.18 15.95
C VAL A 43 -9.28 1.34 15.72
N SER A 44 -8.15 1.99 15.97
CA SER A 44 -7.92 3.41 15.68
C SER A 44 -7.75 3.70 14.18
N GLY A 45 -7.33 2.71 13.40
CA GLY A 45 -7.15 2.85 11.96
C GLY A 45 -6.90 1.52 11.28
N VAL A 46 -7.41 1.36 10.06
CA VAL A 46 -7.19 0.17 9.23
C VAL A 46 -7.05 0.58 7.78
N LYS A 47 -6.13 -0.06 7.05
CA LYS A 47 -5.96 0.16 5.61
C LYS A 47 -5.32 -1.05 4.94
N ASP A 48 -5.74 -1.35 3.71
CA ASP A 48 -5.12 -2.33 2.84
C ASP A 48 -3.82 -1.80 2.21
N LEU A 49 -2.94 -2.70 1.79
CA LEU A 49 -1.75 -2.34 1.01
C LEU A 49 -2.01 -2.57 -0.48
N GLY A 50 -1.75 -1.53 -1.27
CA GLY A 50 -1.82 -1.55 -2.73
C GLY A 50 -0.64 -0.79 -3.33
N GLY A 51 -0.94 0.14 -4.24
CA GLY A 51 0.06 0.99 -4.90
C GLY A 51 0.99 1.69 -3.91
N GLY A 52 2.31 1.57 -4.09
CA GLY A 52 3.32 2.17 -3.22
C GLY A 52 3.49 1.50 -1.84
N GLY A 53 2.85 0.35 -1.61
CA GLY A 53 3.13 -0.55 -0.50
C GLY A 53 2.94 0.06 0.90
N LEU A 54 3.86 -0.27 1.81
CA LEU A 54 3.85 0.20 3.20
C LEU A 54 4.01 1.72 3.28
N THR A 55 4.78 2.31 2.36
CA THR A 55 5.03 3.76 2.33
C THR A 55 3.73 4.53 2.19
N CYS A 56 2.92 4.23 1.18
CA CYS A 56 1.62 4.90 0.98
C CYS A 56 0.61 4.49 2.05
N CYS A 57 0.60 3.21 2.46
CA CYS A 57 -0.34 2.73 3.46
C CYS A 57 -0.20 3.47 4.81
N ILE A 58 1.01 3.47 5.36
CA ILE A 58 1.30 4.04 6.69
C ILE A 58 1.21 5.57 6.65
N SER A 59 1.80 6.22 5.64
CA SER A 59 1.79 7.68 5.55
C SER A 59 0.36 8.24 5.45
N GLU A 60 -0.50 7.64 4.64
CA GLU A 60 -1.90 8.07 4.55
C GLU A 60 -2.69 7.81 5.85
N LEU A 61 -2.42 6.71 6.56
CA LEU A 61 -3.07 6.43 7.84
C LEU A 61 -2.74 7.49 8.88
N VAL A 62 -1.46 7.80 9.07
CA VAL A 62 -1.05 8.74 10.12
C VAL A 62 -1.28 10.20 9.73
N ALA A 63 -1.16 10.55 8.44
CA ALA A 63 -1.39 11.91 7.96
C ALA A 63 -2.85 12.37 8.12
N LYS A 64 -3.83 11.45 8.05
CA LYS A 64 -5.26 11.76 8.26
C LYS A 64 -5.57 12.31 9.65
N CYS A 65 -4.72 11.99 10.63
CA CYS A 65 -4.88 12.40 12.03
C CYS A 65 -3.79 13.36 12.49
N ASP A 66 -3.06 14.01 11.57
CA ASP A 66 -1.93 14.90 11.86
C ASP A 66 -0.77 14.24 12.63
N ASN A 67 -0.68 12.91 12.58
CA ASN A 67 0.33 12.11 13.28
C ASN A 67 1.52 11.76 12.37
N GLY A 68 2.55 11.16 12.99
CA GLY A 68 3.68 10.51 12.35
C GLY A 68 3.71 9.01 12.63
N ALA A 69 4.77 8.34 12.19
CA ALA A 69 5.02 6.92 12.46
C ALA A 69 6.52 6.64 12.58
N ARG A 70 6.89 5.67 13.39
CA ARG A 70 8.21 5.04 13.40
C ARG A 70 8.04 3.58 13.00
N VAL A 71 8.73 3.16 11.95
CA VAL A 71 8.61 1.82 11.35
C VAL A 71 9.96 1.11 11.43
N SER A 72 10.00 -0.10 11.99
CA SER A 72 11.21 -0.95 11.99
C SER A 72 11.12 -1.97 10.86
N LEU A 73 12.16 -2.03 10.03
CA LEU A 73 12.20 -2.96 8.91
C LEU A 73 12.38 -4.41 9.35
N GLU A 74 13.08 -4.65 10.45
CA GLU A 74 13.39 -5.97 10.98
C GLU A 74 12.13 -6.69 11.50
N ALA A 75 11.11 -5.93 11.87
CA ALA A 75 9.83 -6.47 12.33
C ALA A 75 8.89 -6.89 11.19
N ILE A 76 9.16 -6.48 9.95
CA ILE A 76 8.28 -6.75 8.81
C ILE A 76 8.46 -8.19 8.34
N PRO A 77 7.40 -9.02 8.30
CA PRO A 77 7.50 -10.36 7.73
C PRO A 77 7.85 -10.31 6.24
N LEU A 78 8.96 -10.93 5.86
CA LEU A 78 9.44 -10.96 4.47
C LEU A 78 9.15 -12.30 3.81
N ARG A 79 8.77 -12.27 2.53
CA ARG A 79 8.62 -13.47 1.69
C ARG A 79 9.93 -13.90 1.06
N GLU A 80 10.84 -12.96 0.82
CA GLU A 80 12.13 -13.17 0.16
C GLU A 80 13.25 -12.67 1.07
N GLU A 81 14.34 -13.43 1.14
CA GLU A 81 15.54 -13.02 1.88
C GLU A 81 16.32 -11.96 1.09
N GLY A 82 17.03 -11.07 1.80
CA GLY A 82 17.94 -10.11 1.17
C GLY A 82 17.27 -8.92 0.48
N MET A 83 15.97 -8.69 0.71
CA MET A 83 15.28 -7.49 0.22
C MET A 83 15.92 -6.23 0.80
N THR A 84 16.15 -5.23 -0.05
CA THR A 84 16.62 -3.92 0.35
C THR A 84 15.52 -3.14 1.09
N PRO A 85 15.88 -2.15 1.93
CA PRO A 85 14.89 -1.25 2.55
C PRO A 85 13.87 -0.65 1.59
N TYR A 86 14.32 -0.27 0.40
CA TYR A 86 13.49 0.29 -0.66
C TYR A 86 12.44 -0.73 -1.15
N GLU A 87 12.88 -1.96 -1.42
CA GLU A 87 11.99 -3.05 -1.87
C GLU A 87 10.98 -3.44 -0.79
N ILE A 88 11.39 -3.49 0.48
CA ILE A 88 10.48 -3.79 1.59
C ILE A 88 9.36 -2.73 1.68
N MET A 89 9.74 -1.45 1.66
CA MET A 89 8.80 -0.34 1.88
C MET A 89 7.86 -0.07 0.70
N LEU A 90 8.29 -0.39 -0.53
CA LEU A 90 7.50 -0.18 -1.76
C LEU A 90 6.92 -1.46 -2.34
N SER A 91 7.18 -2.62 -1.72
CA SER A 91 6.59 -3.89 -2.13
C SER A 91 5.07 -3.75 -2.21
N GLU A 92 4.49 -4.15 -3.33
CA GLU A 92 3.04 -4.25 -3.55
C GLU A 92 2.55 -5.70 -3.44
N SER A 93 3.29 -6.53 -2.70
CA SER A 93 2.89 -7.91 -2.42
C SER A 93 1.47 -7.94 -1.84
N GLN A 94 0.68 -8.88 -2.37
CA GLN A 94 -0.74 -8.96 -2.08
C GLN A 94 -1.03 -9.73 -0.79
N GLU A 95 -2.30 -9.55 -0.38
CA GLU A 95 -2.99 -9.97 0.83
C GLU A 95 -2.44 -9.41 2.15
N ARG A 96 -2.23 -8.10 2.21
CA ARG A 96 -1.75 -7.43 3.42
C ARG A 96 -2.73 -6.34 3.89
N MET A 97 -2.80 -6.17 5.21
CA MET A 97 -3.57 -5.13 5.92
C MET A 97 -2.69 -4.52 7.01
N ILE A 98 -2.86 -3.22 7.28
CA ILE A 98 -2.33 -2.55 8.47
C ILE A 98 -3.48 -2.21 9.40
N PHE A 99 -3.28 -2.46 10.69
CA PHE A 99 -4.14 -2.02 11.78
C PHE A 99 -3.36 -1.13 12.73
N VAL A 100 -4.06 -0.15 13.30
CA VAL A 100 -3.59 0.73 14.37
C VAL A 100 -4.54 0.54 15.54
N MET A 101 -4.01 0.17 16.70
CA MET A 101 -4.75 -0.12 17.93
C MET A 101 -3.90 0.23 19.14
N ALA A 102 -4.49 0.18 20.34
CA ALA A 102 -3.72 0.39 21.56
C ALA A 102 -2.74 -0.78 21.81
N PRO A 103 -1.59 -0.54 22.46
CA PRO A 103 -0.63 -1.60 22.77
C PRO A 103 -1.22 -2.79 23.54
N ASP A 104 -2.19 -2.52 24.41
CA ASP A 104 -2.84 -3.55 25.24
C ASP A 104 -3.75 -4.50 24.42
N ASP A 105 -4.18 -4.07 23.22
CA ASP A 105 -5.03 -4.87 22.33
C ASP A 105 -4.23 -5.73 21.34
N VAL A 106 -2.92 -5.47 21.21
CA VAL A 106 -2.08 -6.12 20.20
C VAL A 106 -2.09 -7.64 20.33
N GLU A 107 -1.99 -8.18 21.55
CA GLU A 107 -1.93 -9.64 21.72
C GLU A 107 -3.25 -10.30 21.33
N ALA A 108 -4.40 -9.67 21.62
CA ALA A 108 -5.70 -10.17 21.20
C ALA A 108 -5.81 -10.19 19.66
N ALA A 109 -5.32 -9.15 18.97
CA ALA A 109 -5.28 -9.15 17.51
C ALA A 109 -4.34 -10.25 16.96
N MET A 110 -3.20 -10.48 17.62
CA MET A 110 -2.28 -11.56 17.25
C MET A 110 -2.89 -12.95 17.46
N GLU A 111 -3.70 -13.15 18.50
CA GLU A 111 -4.47 -14.39 18.71
C GLU A 111 -5.44 -14.66 17.55
N ILE A 112 -6.17 -13.63 17.11
CA ILE A 112 -7.06 -13.73 15.95
C ILE A 112 -6.26 -14.07 14.70
N CYS A 113 -5.15 -13.37 14.42
CA CYS A 113 -4.30 -13.69 13.27
C CYS A 113 -3.79 -15.16 13.31
N ARG A 114 -3.39 -15.66 14.48
CA ARG A 114 -2.96 -17.06 14.66
C ARG A 114 -4.08 -18.06 14.42
N LYS A 115 -5.31 -17.78 14.87
CA LYS A 115 -6.51 -18.60 14.60
C LYS A 115 -6.75 -18.78 13.10
N TYR A 116 -6.49 -17.75 12.31
CA TYR A 116 -6.58 -17.76 10.85
C TYR A 116 -5.25 -18.12 10.16
N GLU A 117 -4.23 -18.60 10.87
CA GLU A 117 -2.93 -18.98 10.32
C GLU A 117 -2.24 -17.87 9.49
N LEU A 118 -2.50 -16.60 9.83
CA LEU A 118 -1.95 -15.43 9.14
C LEU A 118 -0.67 -14.95 9.83
N PRO A 119 0.44 -14.76 9.09
CA PRO A 119 1.61 -14.07 9.61
C PRO A 119 1.26 -12.62 9.95
N ALA A 120 1.57 -12.20 11.18
CA ALA A 120 1.36 -10.84 11.66
C ALA A 120 2.52 -10.41 12.56
N ALA A 121 2.81 -9.12 12.57
CA ALA A 121 3.86 -8.53 13.39
C ALA A 121 3.53 -7.07 13.73
N VAL A 122 4.02 -6.60 14.88
CA VAL A 122 4.04 -5.17 15.21
C VAL A 122 5.24 -4.56 14.51
N ILE A 123 5.00 -3.76 13.47
CA ILE A 123 6.07 -3.21 12.63
C ILE A 123 6.51 -1.79 13.03
N GLY A 124 5.87 -1.20 14.04
CA GLY A 124 6.13 0.19 14.40
C GLY A 124 5.10 0.78 15.35
N GLU A 125 5.20 2.10 15.53
CA GLU A 125 4.35 2.89 16.42
C GLU A 125 3.90 4.19 15.74
N VAL A 126 2.70 4.65 16.08
CA VAL A 126 2.21 5.99 15.71
C VAL A 126 2.84 7.01 16.66
N THR A 127 3.28 8.14 16.11
CA THR A 127 3.92 9.22 16.88
C THR A 127 3.17 10.53 16.69
N ASP A 128 3.41 11.51 17.56
CA ASP A 128 2.86 12.87 17.49
C ASP A 128 3.74 13.85 16.69
N THR A 129 4.79 13.34 16.04
CA THR A 129 5.82 14.16 15.39
C THR A 129 5.42 14.72 14.02
N GLY A 130 4.35 14.18 13.42
CA GLY A 130 3.96 14.47 12.03
C GLY A 130 4.92 13.91 10.96
N ARG A 131 5.92 13.11 11.36
CA ARG A 131 6.93 12.55 10.46
C ARG A 131 6.82 11.02 10.41
N MET A 132 7.00 10.46 9.22
CA MET A 132 7.22 9.03 9.04
C MET A 132 8.72 8.77 9.02
N ILE A 133 9.21 7.97 9.96
CA ILE A 133 10.61 7.56 10.09
C ILE A 133 10.67 6.05 9.83
N VAL A 134 11.56 5.64 8.94
CA VAL A 134 11.88 4.23 8.69
C VAL A 134 13.23 3.95 9.31
N GLU A 135 13.29 2.94 10.17
CA GLU A 135 14.47 2.52 10.91
C GLU A 135 14.94 1.14 10.43
N SER A 136 16.25 0.99 10.34
CA SER A 136 16.91 -0.30 10.17
C SER A 136 18.07 -0.41 11.15
N GLU A 137 18.18 -1.54 11.81
CA GLU A 137 19.18 -1.83 12.85
C GLU A 137 19.20 -0.77 13.98
N GLY A 138 18.04 -0.15 14.24
CA GLY A 138 17.88 0.92 15.22
C GLY A 138 18.30 2.32 14.75
N GLU A 139 18.72 2.47 13.48
CA GLU A 139 19.07 3.74 12.88
C GLU A 139 18.00 4.22 11.88
N GLY A 140 17.64 5.50 11.96
CA GLY A 140 16.70 6.11 11.01
C GLY A 140 17.34 6.30 9.63
N ILE A 141 16.94 5.47 8.66
CA ILE A 141 17.48 5.49 7.30
C ILE A 141 16.68 6.36 6.33
N ALA A 142 15.43 6.68 6.67
CA ALA A 142 14.59 7.62 5.92
C ALA A 142 13.62 8.36 6.84
N GLY A 143 13.30 9.62 6.51
CA GLY A 143 12.40 10.42 7.33
C GLY A 143 11.81 11.61 6.59
N LEU A 144 10.48 11.63 6.42
CA LEU A 144 9.76 12.71 5.73
C LEU A 144 8.47 13.09 6.47
N PRO A 145 7.97 14.33 6.32
CA PRO A 145 6.64 14.68 6.82
C PRO A 145 5.57 13.76 6.22
N ALA A 146 4.72 13.16 7.05
CA ALA A 146 3.71 12.20 6.59
C ALA A 146 2.72 12.85 5.59
N LYS A 147 2.34 14.11 5.83
CA LYS A 147 1.48 14.88 4.91
C LYS A 147 2.07 15.04 3.52
N LEU A 148 3.39 15.24 3.41
CA LEU A 148 4.05 15.40 2.11
C LEU A 148 3.98 14.09 1.29
N LEU A 149 4.05 12.94 1.97
CA LEU A 149 3.92 11.64 1.34
C LEU A 149 2.48 11.33 0.92
N ALA A 150 1.51 11.72 1.75
CA ALA A 150 0.10 11.40 1.54
C ALA A 150 -0.64 12.38 0.60
N ASP A 151 -0.26 13.66 0.59
CA ASP A 151 -0.94 14.73 -0.16
C ASP A 151 0.08 15.53 -0.99
N PRO A 152 0.45 15.03 -2.19
CA PRO A 152 1.44 15.68 -3.03
C PRO A 152 0.86 16.94 -3.69
N PRO A 153 1.71 17.92 -4.07
CA PRO A 153 1.25 19.12 -4.78
C PRO A 153 0.50 18.80 -6.08
N VAL A 154 -0.67 19.40 -6.24
CA VAL A 154 -1.49 19.24 -7.45
C VAL A 154 -0.98 20.18 -8.55
N GLY A 155 -0.65 19.61 -9.72
CA GLY A 155 -0.32 20.38 -10.92
C GLY A 155 -1.57 20.73 -11.72
N GLU A 156 -1.75 22.00 -12.06
CA GLU A 156 -2.81 22.42 -12.99
C GLU A 156 -2.41 22.08 -14.44
N ARG A 157 -3.31 21.44 -15.18
CA ARG A 157 -3.14 21.17 -16.62
C ARG A 157 -4.31 21.75 -17.40
N GLU A 158 -4.03 22.63 -18.35
CA GLU A 158 -5.04 23.13 -19.27
C GLU A 158 -5.47 22.02 -20.24
N ALA A 159 -6.74 21.61 -20.17
CA ALA A 159 -7.30 20.68 -21.12
C ALA A 159 -7.45 21.35 -22.50
N ARG A 160 -6.71 20.84 -23.50
CA ARG A 160 -6.92 21.21 -24.90
C ARG A 160 -7.86 20.23 -25.56
N LYS A 161 -8.84 20.73 -26.30
CA LYS A 161 -9.77 19.91 -27.08
C LYS A 161 -8.97 19.10 -28.09
N ALA A 162 -9.11 17.77 -28.06
CA ALA A 162 -8.47 16.89 -29.02
C ALA A 162 -8.86 17.33 -30.44
N GLN A 163 -7.87 17.66 -31.27
CA GLN A 163 -8.11 17.88 -32.68
C GLN A 163 -8.38 16.51 -33.31
N ARG A 164 -9.56 16.34 -33.91
CA ARG A 164 -9.84 15.15 -34.71
C ARG A 164 -8.85 15.14 -35.87
N PRO A 165 -8.16 14.03 -36.15
CA PRO A 165 -7.35 13.93 -37.36
C PRO A 165 -8.24 14.17 -38.57
N GLU A 166 -7.87 15.12 -39.41
CA GLU A 166 -8.55 15.38 -40.68
C GLU A 166 -8.34 14.17 -41.59
N GLY A 167 -9.40 13.40 -41.87
CA GLY A 167 -9.34 12.36 -42.92
C GLY A 167 -10.09 11.04 -42.69
N GLN A 168 -10.63 10.73 -41.51
CA GLN A 168 -11.53 9.56 -41.38
C GLN A 168 -12.98 9.95 -41.67
N GLY A 169 -13.30 9.93 -42.97
CA GLY A 169 -14.66 10.09 -43.47
C GLY A 169 -15.64 9.15 -42.77
N GLY A 170 -16.79 9.70 -42.35
CA GLY A 170 -17.84 8.94 -41.69
C GLY A 170 -18.25 7.72 -42.52
N GLY A 171 -18.05 6.53 -41.95
CA GLY A 171 -18.71 5.33 -42.42
C GLY A 171 -20.21 5.56 -42.35
N LYS A 172 -20.86 5.71 -43.51
CA LYS A 172 -22.32 5.74 -43.61
C LYS A 172 -22.84 4.41 -43.07
N HIS A 173 -23.42 4.44 -41.87
CA HIS A 173 -24.30 3.40 -41.40
C HIS A 173 -25.47 3.31 -42.40
N ARG A 174 -25.53 2.22 -43.18
CA ARG A 174 -26.73 1.86 -43.94
C ARG A 174 -27.70 1.21 -42.95
N PRO A 175 -28.90 1.77 -42.72
CA PRO A 175 -29.94 1.02 -42.03
C PRO A 175 -30.44 -0.12 -42.94
N LEU A 176 -30.81 -1.22 -42.29
CA LEU A 176 -31.41 -2.43 -42.88
C LEU A 176 -32.75 -2.14 -43.55
#